data_AF-A0AAD6TPT3-F1
#
_entry.id   AF-A0AAD6TPT3-F1
#
_cell.length_a   1.000
_cell.length_b   1.000
_cell.length_c   1.000
_cell.angle_alpha   90.00
_cell.angle_beta   90.00
_cell.angle_gamma   90.00
#
_symmetry.space_group_name_H-M   'P 1'
#
loop_
_entity.id
_entity.type
_entity.pdbx_description
1 polymer ?
#
loop_
_entity_poly.entity_id
_entity_poly.type
_entity_poly.pdbx_seq_one_letter_code
_entity_poly.pdbx_strand_id
1 'polypeptide(L)'
;MDQGLLIIALRAFLYTADLPGALIVLRTTSELGLPITERTYFVVMRFLTRQVYYDIYRARLKAIQPLFAFELIGPFDPRAITRDENAAYHWIMERLLAHNGREGTHHGSVPTVERILAQETAGPSGERLDHWPLVNMLQRALQIRAAERAKMSIPWGHNYRKRKLAQTQEEMVPKDIPMWVWPPK
;
A
#
# COMPACT_ATOMS: atom_id res chain seq x y z
N MET A 1 30.79 0.13 7.25
CA MET A 1 30.07 0.83 8.35
C MET A 1 28.77 1.46 7.84
N ASP A 2 28.43 1.26 6.56
CA ASP A 2 27.55 2.15 5.79
C ASP A 2 26.13 1.60 5.62
N GLN A 3 25.95 0.28 5.74
CA GLN A 3 24.65 -0.38 5.66
C GLN A 3 23.73 0.02 6.83
N GLY A 4 24.30 0.25 8.02
CA GLY A 4 23.52 0.71 9.19
C GLY A 4 22.89 2.09 8.93
N LEU A 5 23.65 3.01 8.34
CA LEU A 5 23.17 4.34 7.98
C LEU A 5 22.10 4.30 6.88
N LEU A 6 22.27 3.46 5.86
CA LEU A 6 21.24 3.21 4.84
C LEU A 6 19.91 2.77 5.48
N ILE A 7 19.99 1.78 6.39
CA ILE A 7 18.79 1.28 7.08
C ILE A 7 18.14 2.35 7.94
N ILE A 8 18.92 3.17 8.64
CA ILE A 8 18.40 4.30 9.43
C ILE A 8 17.72 5.33 8.54
N ALA A 9 18.36 5.73 7.44
CA ALA A 9 17.80 6.68 6.48
C ALA A 9 16.49 6.17 5.88
N LEU A 10 16.45 4.91 5.41
CA LEU A 10 15.24 4.31 4.88
C LEU A 10 14.12 4.25 5.92
N ARG A 11 14.43 3.86 7.16
CA ARG A 11 13.42 3.87 8.24
C ARG A 11 12.89 5.27 8.51
N ALA A 12 13.75 6.29 8.54
CA ALA A 12 13.35 7.67 8.76
C ALA A 12 12.33 8.14 7.71
N PHE A 13 12.65 7.97 6.42
CA PHE A 13 11.73 8.34 5.32
C PHE A 13 10.46 7.50 5.29
N LEU A 14 10.56 6.18 5.49
CA LEU A 14 9.38 5.31 5.47
C LEU A 14 8.45 5.58 6.67
N TYR A 15 8.98 5.86 7.86
CA TYR A 15 8.14 6.18 9.02
C TYR A 15 7.44 7.53 8.92
N THR A 16 8.01 8.49 8.20
CA THR A 16 7.33 9.75 7.85
C THR A 16 6.45 9.64 6.60
N ALA A 17 6.32 8.44 6.02
CA ALA A 17 5.63 8.16 4.77
C ALA A 17 6.14 8.96 3.55
N ASP A 18 7.40 9.38 3.59
CA ASP A 18 8.10 10.05 2.50
C ASP A 18 8.66 9.00 1.50
N LEU A 19 7.76 8.48 0.65
CA LEU A 19 8.11 7.53 -0.41
C LEU A 19 9.14 8.10 -1.43
N PRO A 20 9.05 9.38 -1.87
CA PRO A 20 10.09 9.98 -2.70
C PRO A 20 11.48 9.92 -2.07
N GLY A 21 11.60 10.30 -0.79
CA GLY A 21 12.87 10.22 -0.06
C GLY A 21 13.42 8.79 0.00
N ALA A 22 12.57 7.82 0.33
CA ALA A 22 12.97 6.40 0.37
C ALA A 22 13.42 5.88 -1.01
N LEU A 23 12.75 6.28 -2.08
CA LEU A 23 13.09 5.91 -3.46
C LEU A 23 14.44 6.49 -3.88
N ILE A 24 14.70 7.76 -3.57
CA ILE A 24 15.99 8.43 -3.84
C ILE A 24 17.11 7.68 -3.12
N VAL A 25 16.94 7.40 -1.82
CA VAL A 25 17.94 6.66 -1.04
C VAL A 25 18.29 5.31 -1.69
N LEU A 26 17.29 4.53 -2.11
CA LEU A 26 17.53 3.23 -2.76
C LEU A 26 18.28 3.34 -4.09
N ARG A 27 17.93 4.32 -4.92
CA ARG A 27 18.60 4.53 -6.22
C ARG A 27 20.03 5.01 -6.03
N THR A 28 20.22 6.05 -5.22
CA THR A 28 21.54 6.65 -4.98
C THR A 28 22.50 5.67 -4.32
N THR A 29 22.03 4.87 -3.35
CA THR A 29 22.92 3.87 -2.71
C THR A 29 23.33 2.75 -3.64
N SER A 30 22.46 2.34 -4.57
CA SER A 30 22.81 1.38 -5.62
C SER A 30 23.88 1.94 -6.57
N GLU A 31 23.75 3.21 -6.99
CA GLU A 31 24.73 3.90 -7.83
C GLU A 31 26.08 4.08 -7.14
N LEU A 32 26.09 4.30 -5.82
CA LEU A 32 27.30 4.39 -5.01
C LEU A 32 27.95 3.03 -4.68
N GLY A 33 27.40 1.93 -5.19
CA GLY A 33 27.92 0.58 -4.98
C GLY A 33 27.69 0.02 -3.57
N LEU A 34 26.81 0.64 -2.78
CA LEU A 34 26.44 0.10 -1.47
C LEU A 34 25.49 -1.09 -1.67
N PRO A 35 25.76 -2.26 -1.04
CA PRO A 35 24.96 -3.44 -1.29
C PRO A 35 23.55 -3.28 -0.70
N ILE A 36 22.54 -3.56 -1.53
CA ILE A 36 21.19 -3.85 -1.06
C ILE A 36 21.19 -5.28 -0.52
N THR A 37 20.57 -5.47 0.64
CA THR A 37 20.64 -6.71 1.42
C THR A 37 19.25 -7.12 1.87
N GLU A 38 19.10 -8.31 2.43
CA GLU A 38 17.83 -8.81 2.90
C GLU A 38 17.25 -7.89 3.99
N ARG A 39 18.10 -7.24 4.79
CA ARG A 39 17.66 -6.25 5.78
C ARG A 39 17.06 -5.01 5.14
N THR A 40 17.58 -4.60 3.98
CA THR A 40 16.98 -3.51 3.19
C THR A 40 15.61 -3.93 2.67
N TYR A 41 15.50 -5.14 2.13
CA TYR A 41 14.24 -5.75 1.71
C TYR A 41 13.23 -5.78 2.86
N PHE A 42 13.65 -6.26 4.03
CA PHE A 42 12.80 -6.37 5.21
C PHE A 42 12.21 -5.02 5.62
N VAL A 43 13.02 -3.96 5.67
CA VAL A 43 12.55 -2.63 6.06
C VAL A 43 11.50 -2.10 5.07
N VAL A 44 11.78 -2.16 3.77
CA VAL A 44 10.89 -1.64 2.73
C VAL A 44 9.62 -2.48 2.64
N MET A 45 9.76 -3.82 2.60
CA MET A 45 8.63 -4.73 2.49
C MET A 45 7.75 -4.72 3.73
N ARG A 46 8.30 -4.62 4.95
CA ARG A 46 7.51 -4.49 6.18
C ARG A 46 6.67 -3.23 6.16
N PHE A 47 7.23 -2.12 5.69
CA PHE A 47 6.47 -0.88 5.56
C PHE A 47 5.32 -1.04 4.55
N LEU A 48 5.61 -1.51 3.33
CA LEU A 48 4.59 -1.66 2.28
C LEU A 48 3.52 -2.68 2.66
N THR A 49 3.91 -3.81 3.26
CA THR A 49 2.99 -4.85 3.74
C THR A 49 2.02 -4.28 4.76
N ARG A 50 2.50 -3.47 5.71
CA ARG A 50 1.64 -2.77 6.67
C ARG A 50 0.65 -1.85 5.97
N GLN A 51 1.10 -1.06 5.00
CA GLN A 51 0.21 -0.16 4.25
C GLN A 51 -0.89 -0.92 3.50
N VAL A 52 -0.52 -2.01 2.81
CA VAL A 52 -1.44 -2.90 2.11
C VAL A 52 -2.43 -3.54 3.07
N TYR A 53 -1.94 -4.11 4.18
CA TYR A 53 -2.78 -4.73 5.20
C TYR A 53 -3.80 -3.72 5.78
N TYR A 54 -3.34 -2.51 6.12
CA TYR A 54 -4.22 -1.45 6.62
C TYR A 54 -5.25 -0.99 5.59
N ASP A 55 -4.87 -0.87 4.31
CA ASP A 55 -5.81 -0.51 3.25
C ASP A 55 -6.94 -1.55 3.14
N ILE A 56 -6.58 -2.84 3.17
CA ILE A 56 -7.55 -3.94 3.13
C ILE A 56 -8.44 -3.96 4.37
N TYR A 57 -7.84 -3.80 5.55
CA TYR A 57 -8.58 -3.74 6.80
C TYR A 57 -9.59 -2.58 6.80
N ARG A 58 -9.18 -1.37 6.41
CA ARG A 58 -10.07 -0.20 6.32
C ARG A 58 -11.15 -0.39 5.26
N ALA A 59 -10.80 -1.00 4.13
CA ALA A 59 -11.73 -1.30 3.05
C ALA A 59 -12.83 -2.27 3.49
N ARG A 60 -12.47 -3.32 4.26
CA ARG A 60 -13.43 -4.23 4.89
C ARG A 60 -14.39 -3.51 5.83
N LEU A 61 -13.87 -2.67 6.73
CA LEU A 61 -14.70 -1.91 7.68
C LEU A 61 -15.68 -0.95 7.00
N LYS A 62 -15.29 -0.37 5.87
CA LYS A 62 -16.10 0.62 5.14
C LYS A 62 -16.88 0.04 3.96
N ALA A 63 -16.79 -1.27 3.73
CA ALA A 63 -17.34 -1.95 2.55
C ALA A 63 -16.95 -1.27 1.21
N ILE A 64 -15.70 -0.82 1.09
CA ILE A 64 -15.13 -0.22 -0.13
C ILE A 64 -14.05 -1.11 -0.72
N GLN A 65 -13.56 -0.77 -1.91
CA GLN A 65 -12.42 -1.45 -2.54
C GLN A 65 -11.09 -0.93 -1.96
N PRO A 66 -10.12 -1.81 -1.63
CA PRO A 66 -8.79 -1.42 -1.20
C PRO A 66 -7.92 -1.04 -2.41
N LEU A 67 -8.07 0.20 -2.89
CA LEU A 67 -7.42 0.67 -4.12
C LEU A 67 -5.90 0.58 -4.04
N PHE A 68 -5.31 0.97 -2.89
CA PHE A 68 -3.86 0.95 -2.74
C PHE A 68 -3.33 -0.48 -2.78
N ALA A 69 -3.97 -1.40 -2.07
CA ALA A 69 -3.60 -2.81 -2.10
C ALA A 69 -3.79 -3.40 -3.51
N PHE A 70 -4.95 -3.21 -4.12
CA PHE A 70 -5.27 -3.81 -5.42
C PHE A 70 -4.29 -3.38 -6.51
N GLU A 71 -3.92 -2.09 -6.52
CA GLU A 71 -2.96 -1.57 -7.49
C GLU A 71 -1.53 -2.04 -7.20
N LEU A 72 -1.14 -2.23 -5.93
CA LEU A 72 0.24 -2.54 -5.56
C LEU A 72 0.56 -4.04 -5.56
N ILE A 73 -0.39 -4.90 -5.16
CA ILE A 73 -0.21 -6.36 -5.08
C ILE A 73 -1.03 -7.15 -6.12
N GLY A 74 -1.72 -6.43 -6.99
CA GLY A 74 -2.57 -6.99 -8.05
C GLY A 74 -3.94 -7.44 -7.54
N PRO A 75 -4.75 -8.08 -8.40
CA PRO A 75 -6.09 -8.54 -8.03
C PRO A 75 -6.07 -9.64 -6.97
N PHE A 76 -6.93 -9.50 -5.97
CA PHE A 76 -7.19 -10.51 -4.93
C PHE A 76 -8.64 -10.42 -4.44
N ASP A 77 -9.11 -11.49 -3.81
CA ASP A 77 -10.37 -11.46 -3.04
C ASP A 77 -10.08 -10.90 -1.64
N PRO A 78 -10.63 -9.73 -1.27
CA PRO A 78 -10.44 -9.17 0.06
C PRO A 78 -10.95 -10.06 1.18
N ARG A 79 -11.78 -11.08 0.93
CA ARG A 79 -12.25 -12.05 1.92
C ARG A 79 -11.26 -13.20 2.15
N ALA A 80 -10.35 -13.45 1.19
CA ALA A 80 -9.38 -14.54 1.25
C ALA A 80 -8.22 -14.27 2.23
N ILE A 81 -8.01 -13.02 2.65
CA ILE A 81 -6.93 -12.69 3.60
C ILE A 81 -7.30 -13.23 4.98
N THR A 82 -6.46 -14.13 5.47
CA THR A 82 -6.59 -14.82 6.76
C THR A 82 -6.75 -13.83 7.92
N ARG A 83 -7.45 -14.26 8.98
CA ARG A 83 -7.48 -13.52 10.26
C ARG A 83 -6.15 -13.59 11.01
N ASP A 84 -5.33 -14.60 10.72
CA ASP A 84 -3.96 -14.70 11.21
C ASP A 84 -3.10 -13.62 10.53
N GLU A 85 -2.61 -12.67 11.33
CA GLU A 85 -1.80 -11.56 10.88
C GLU A 85 -0.47 -12.02 10.27
N ASN A 86 0.16 -13.06 10.82
CA ASN A 86 1.44 -13.53 10.31
C ASN A 86 1.28 -14.16 8.93
N ALA A 87 0.26 -15.00 8.76
CA ALA A 87 -0.08 -15.58 7.46
C ALA A 87 -0.49 -14.50 6.43
N ALA A 88 -1.23 -13.47 6.87
CA ALA A 88 -1.60 -12.35 6.01
C ALA A 88 -0.38 -11.55 5.54
N TYR A 89 0.57 -11.27 6.44
CA TYR A 89 1.80 -10.53 6.10
C TYR A 89 2.67 -11.33 5.14
N HIS A 90 2.84 -12.63 5.38
CA HIS A 90 3.58 -13.52 4.50
C HIS A 90 2.97 -13.53 3.09
N TRP A 91 1.65 -13.76 2.99
CA TRP A 91 0.91 -13.72 1.72
C TRP A 91 1.03 -12.38 0.97
N ILE A 92 0.93 -11.25 1.69
CA ILE A 92 1.12 -9.91 1.09
C ILE A 92 2.54 -9.75 0.55
N MET A 93 3.55 -10.19 1.30
CA MET A 93 4.96 -10.11 0.90
C MET A 93 5.23 -10.95 -0.35
N GLU A 94 4.69 -12.16 -0.43
CA GLU A 94 4.77 -13.00 -1.63
C GLU A 94 4.15 -12.31 -2.84
N ARG A 95 2.95 -11.71 -2.66
CA ARG A 95 2.27 -10.98 -3.73
C ARG A 95 3.03 -9.72 -4.17
N LEU A 96 3.61 -8.98 -3.24
CA LEU A 96 4.46 -7.82 -3.55
C LEU A 96 5.62 -8.24 -4.45
N LEU A 97 6.36 -9.28 -4.08
CA LEU A 97 7.49 -9.78 -4.86
C LEU A 97 7.06 -10.35 -6.21
N ALA A 98 5.99 -11.15 -6.25
CA ALA A 98 5.51 -11.75 -7.49
C ALA A 98 5.02 -10.69 -8.49
N HIS A 99 4.33 -9.65 -8.01
CA HIS A 99 3.73 -8.62 -8.86
C HIS A 99 4.70 -7.52 -9.29
N ASN A 100 5.70 -7.21 -8.46
CA ASN A 100 6.63 -6.09 -8.71
C ASN A 100 8.08 -6.53 -8.98
N GLY A 101 8.42 -7.80 -8.73
CA GLY A 101 9.78 -8.33 -8.84
C GLY A 101 10.09 -9.05 -10.15
N ARG A 102 9.13 -9.16 -11.09
CA ARG A 102 9.31 -9.93 -12.35
C ARG A 102 9.77 -9.10 -13.55
N GLU A 103 9.69 -7.77 -13.48
CA GLU A 103 10.16 -6.90 -14.57
C GLU A 103 11.62 -6.49 -14.32
N GLY A 104 12.55 -7.05 -15.11
CA GLY A 104 13.93 -6.56 -15.23
C GLY A 104 14.98 -7.22 -14.33
N THR A 105 14.96 -8.54 -14.14
CA THR A 105 16.05 -9.29 -13.49
C THR A 105 17.34 -9.26 -14.32
N HIS A 106 18.04 -8.12 -14.31
CA HIS A 106 19.29 -7.94 -15.07
C HIS A 106 20.51 -7.75 -14.15
N HIS A 107 20.34 -7.67 -12.82
CA HIS A 107 21.43 -7.17 -11.95
C HIS A 107 21.71 -7.93 -10.64
N GLY A 108 20.90 -8.93 -10.23
CA GLY A 108 21.22 -9.73 -9.03
C GLY A 108 20.14 -10.75 -8.64
N SER A 109 20.36 -11.43 -7.51
CA SER A 109 19.36 -12.33 -6.90
C SER A 109 18.29 -11.55 -6.14
N VAL A 110 17.05 -12.05 -6.16
CA VAL A 110 15.96 -11.55 -5.33
C VAL A 110 15.79 -12.53 -4.15
N PRO A 111 15.72 -12.05 -2.90
CA PRO A 111 15.56 -12.93 -1.74
C PRO A 111 14.14 -13.52 -1.66
N THR A 112 14.02 -14.72 -1.07
CA THR A 112 12.71 -15.30 -0.75
C THR A 112 12.08 -14.61 0.46
N VAL A 113 10.76 -14.72 0.63
CA VAL A 113 10.06 -14.13 1.77
C VAL A 113 10.61 -14.66 3.10
N GLU A 114 10.95 -15.95 3.16
CA GLU A 114 11.52 -16.59 4.35
C GLU A 114 12.87 -15.96 4.71
N ARG A 115 13.73 -15.72 3.72
CA ARG A 115 15.03 -15.06 3.92
C ARG A 115 14.87 -13.63 4.42
N ILE A 116 13.85 -12.92 3.93
CA ILE A 116 13.55 -11.54 4.33
C ILE A 116 13.03 -11.51 5.77
N LEU A 117 12.10 -12.39 6.12
CA LEU A 117 11.51 -12.45 7.47
C LEU A 117 12.54 -12.88 8.52
N ALA A 118 13.51 -13.72 8.16
CA ALA A 118 14.59 -14.12 9.06
C ALA A 118 15.53 -12.97 9.48
N GLN A 119 15.47 -11.80 8.81
CA GLN A 119 16.37 -10.66 9.09
C GLN A 119 16.01 -9.85 10.32
N GLU A 120 14.86 -10.08 10.95
CA GLU A 120 14.52 -9.39 12.19
C GLU A 120 15.48 -9.76 13.33
N THR A 121 16.03 -10.98 13.28
CA THR A 121 16.94 -11.55 14.29
C THR A 121 18.34 -11.84 13.74
N ALA A 122 18.49 -12.06 12.44
CA ALA A 122 19.79 -12.26 11.82
C ALA A 122 20.59 -10.93 11.75
N GLY A 123 21.89 -11.00 12.03
CA GLY A 123 22.81 -9.88 11.83
C GLY A 123 22.85 -9.40 10.36
N PRO A 124 23.55 -8.29 10.06
CA PRO A 124 23.66 -7.79 8.69
C PRO A 124 24.23 -8.87 7.76
N SER A 125 23.47 -9.25 6.73
CA SER A 125 24.00 -10.06 5.64
C SER A 125 24.91 -9.19 4.77
N GLY A 126 26.00 -9.79 4.28
CA GLY A 126 26.91 -9.16 3.30
C GLY A 126 26.55 -9.49 1.85
N GLU A 127 25.50 -10.28 1.61
CA GLU A 127 25.10 -10.68 0.26
C GLU A 127 24.47 -9.49 -0.47
N ARG A 128 24.96 -9.23 -1.69
CA ARG A 128 24.42 -8.20 -2.56
C ARG A 128 23.22 -8.76 -3.31
N LEU A 129 22.08 -8.11 -3.15
CA LEU A 129 20.81 -8.45 -3.78
C LEU A 129 20.43 -7.41 -4.82
N ASP A 130 19.50 -7.78 -5.70
CA ASP A 130 18.95 -6.84 -6.67
C ASP A 130 18.12 -5.76 -5.95
N HIS A 131 18.28 -4.51 -6.35
CA HIS A 131 17.57 -3.37 -5.78
C HIS A 131 16.29 -3.04 -6.56
N TRP A 132 16.20 -3.49 -7.83
CA TRP A 132 15.12 -3.15 -8.75
C TRP A 132 13.71 -3.49 -8.23
N PRO A 133 13.47 -4.67 -7.60
CA PRO A 133 12.15 -4.97 -7.06
C PRO A 133 11.68 -3.93 -6.03
N LEU A 134 12.57 -3.48 -5.15
CA LEU A 134 12.24 -2.46 -4.14
C LEU A 134 11.96 -1.10 -4.78
N VAL A 135 12.75 -0.74 -5.79
CA VAL A 135 12.55 0.49 -6.58
C VAL A 135 11.19 0.47 -7.27
N ASN A 136 10.83 -0.63 -7.94
CA ASN A 136 9.55 -0.78 -8.63
C ASN A 136 8.37 -0.69 -7.67
N MET A 137 8.45 -1.39 -6.53
CA MET A 137 7.40 -1.34 -5.51
C MET A 137 7.19 0.08 -4.97
N LEU A 138 8.26 0.81 -4.66
CA LEU A 138 8.15 2.17 -4.13
C LEU A 138 7.70 3.17 -5.19
N GLN A 139 8.18 3.04 -6.43
CA GLN A 139 7.74 3.88 -7.54
C GLN A 139 6.25 3.69 -7.81
N ARG A 140 5.76 2.45 -7.82
CA ARG A 140 4.35 2.14 -7.98
C ARG A 140 3.52 2.67 -6.82
N ALA A 141 3.96 2.45 -5.57
CA ALA A 141 3.30 3.02 -4.39
C ALA A 141 3.20 4.54 -4.47
N LEU A 142 4.27 5.22 -4.92
CA LEU A 142 4.28 6.67 -5.12
C LEU A 142 3.28 7.10 -6.20
N GLN A 143 3.24 6.42 -7.34
CA GLN A 143 2.28 6.69 -8.42
C GLN A 143 0.83 6.53 -7.95
N ILE A 144 0.54 5.47 -7.18
CA ILE A 144 -0.79 5.25 -6.60
C ILE A 144 -1.15 6.40 -5.65
N ARG A 145 -0.25 6.79 -4.74
CA ARG A 145 -0.48 7.92 -3.81
C ARG A 145 -0.67 9.25 -4.54
N ALA A 146 0.13 9.50 -5.59
CA ALA A 146 -0.02 10.67 -6.43
C ALA A 146 -1.37 10.67 -7.15
N ALA A 147 -1.79 9.51 -7.68
CA ALA A 147 -3.10 9.33 -8.28
C ALA A 147 -4.22 9.51 -7.26
N GLU A 148 -4.11 9.01 -6.03
CA GLU A 148 -5.09 9.24 -4.95
C GLU A 148 -5.22 10.73 -4.60
N ARG A 149 -4.09 11.45 -4.52
CA ARG A 149 -4.06 12.90 -4.27
C ARG A 149 -4.65 13.69 -5.44
N ALA A 150 -4.28 13.33 -6.67
CA ALA A 150 -4.88 13.92 -7.88
C ALA A 150 -6.37 13.58 -7.99
N LYS A 151 -6.79 12.40 -7.50
CA LYS A 151 -8.19 11.96 -7.40
C LYS A 151 -8.98 12.66 -6.28
N MET A 152 -8.41 13.63 -5.54
CA MET A 152 -9.20 14.66 -4.85
C MET A 152 -9.99 15.56 -5.84
N SER A 153 -9.86 15.34 -7.16
CA SER A 153 -10.76 15.86 -8.20
C SER A 153 -11.35 14.79 -9.14
N ILE A 154 -11.52 13.52 -8.71
CA ILE A 154 -12.08 12.43 -9.56
C ILE A 154 -13.33 11.79 -8.88
N PRO A 155 -14.40 11.47 -9.65
CA PRO A 155 -15.81 11.67 -9.26
C PRO A 155 -16.44 10.57 -8.39
N TRP A 156 -15.70 9.90 -7.52
CA TRP A 156 -16.32 9.01 -6.52
C TRP A 156 -16.88 9.77 -5.32
N GLY A 157 -16.25 10.89 -4.94
CA GLY A 157 -16.84 11.84 -3.99
C GLY A 157 -18.15 12.46 -4.51
N HIS A 158 -18.29 12.59 -5.83
CA HIS A 158 -19.50 13.14 -6.46
C HIS A 158 -20.63 12.11 -6.58
N ASN A 159 -20.32 10.85 -6.89
CA ASN A 159 -21.31 9.76 -6.93
C ASN A 159 -21.71 9.28 -5.54
N TYR A 160 -20.79 9.26 -4.57
CA TYR A 160 -21.11 9.02 -3.17
C TYR A 160 -21.93 10.18 -2.59
N ARG A 161 -21.57 11.45 -2.86
CA ARG A 161 -22.43 12.60 -2.50
C ARG A 161 -23.77 12.58 -3.21
N LYS A 162 -23.84 12.23 -4.50
CA LYS A 162 -25.13 12.11 -5.23
C LYS A 162 -26.00 11.00 -4.66
N ARG A 163 -25.43 9.83 -4.37
CA ARG A 163 -26.16 8.74 -3.71
C ARG A 163 -26.61 9.13 -2.31
N LYS A 164 -25.74 9.76 -1.52
CA LYS A 164 -26.11 10.24 -0.17
C LYS A 164 -27.14 11.36 -0.22
N LEU A 165 -27.03 12.34 -1.13
CA LEU A 165 -28.00 13.42 -1.32
C LEU A 165 -29.34 12.90 -1.83
N ALA A 166 -29.36 11.91 -2.73
CA ALA A 166 -30.59 11.25 -3.17
C ALA A 166 -31.25 10.48 -2.02
N GLN A 167 -30.46 9.76 -1.23
CA GLN A 167 -30.93 9.03 -0.05
C GLN A 167 -31.45 9.98 1.04
N THR A 168 -30.78 11.11 1.28
CA THR A 168 -31.24 12.15 2.22
C THR A 168 -32.44 12.93 1.68
N GLN A 169 -32.59 13.13 0.36
CA GLN A 169 -33.79 13.71 -0.23
C GLN A 169 -34.99 12.77 -0.12
N GLU A 170 -34.81 11.47 -0.31
CA GLU A 170 -35.86 10.47 -0.08
C GLU A 170 -36.25 10.35 1.40
N GLU A 171 -35.30 10.55 2.32
CA GLU A 171 -35.54 10.60 3.78
C GLU A 171 -36.15 11.94 4.24
N MET A 172 -35.93 13.03 3.51
CA MET A 172 -36.48 14.37 3.79
C MET A 172 -37.86 14.61 3.16
N VAL A 173 -38.35 13.72 2.29
CA VAL A 173 -39.76 13.71 1.88
C VAL A 173 -40.53 12.94 2.95
N PRO A 174 -41.33 13.62 3.79
CA PRO A 174 -42.09 12.93 4.82
C PRO A 174 -43.12 12.05 4.11
N LYS A 175 -42.97 10.73 4.21
CA LYS A 175 -43.89 9.78 3.55
C LYS A 175 -45.29 9.75 4.17
N ASP A 176 -45.51 10.45 5.29
CA ASP A 176 -46.78 10.41 6.02
C ASP A 176 -47.18 11.78 6.64
N ILE A 177 -47.17 12.87 5.87
CA ILE A 177 -47.94 14.06 6.27
C ILE A 177 -49.26 14.03 5.50
N PRO A 178 -50.40 13.72 6.14
CA PRO A 178 -51.69 13.95 5.51
C PRO A 178 -51.81 15.44 5.21
N MET A 179 -51.85 15.79 3.91
CA MET A 179 -52.15 17.15 3.49
C MET A 179 -53.52 17.54 4.07
N TRP A 180 -53.52 18.43 5.06
CA TRP A 180 -54.73 19.05 5.56
C TRP A 180 -55.43 19.78 4.41
N VAL A 181 -56.59 19.26 4.00
CA VAL A 181 -57.46 19.90 3.02
C VAL A 181 -58.28 20.95 3.76
N TRP A 182 -58.11 22.22 3.41
CA TRP A 182 -58.95 23.30 3.94
C TRP A 182 -60.37 23.15 3.37
N PRO A 183 -61.43 23.13 4.19
CA PRO A 183 -62.79 23.04 3.66
C PRO A 183 -63.17 24.36 2.98
N PRO A 184 -63.80 24.31 1.79
CA PRO A 184 -64.27 25.52 1.12
C PRO A 184 -65.43 26.15 1.89
N LYS A 185 -65.39 27.48 2.07
CA LYS A 185 -66.55 28.32 2.39
C LYS A 185 -67.23 28.77 1.11
#